data_AF-X0WC69-F1
#
_entry.id   AF-X0WC69-F1
#
_cell.length_a   1.000
_cell.length_b   1.000
_cell.length_c   1.000
_cell.angle_alpha   90.00
_cell.angle_beta   90.00
_cell.angle_gamma   90.00
#
_symmetry.space_group_name_H-M   'P 1'
#
loop_
_entity.id
_entity.type
_entity.pdbx_description
1 polymer ?
#
loop_
_entity_poly.entity_id
_entity_poly.type
_entity_poly.pdbx_seq_one_letter_code
_entity_poly.pdbx_strand_id
1 'polypeptide(L)'
;ANNTARAVDMISKDIIICDWHYELRQAYESVPMFLEKGFRVWPASWRKPDAAKAFVDYSKRYDNDRMLGHLNTTWGAVAINELPSFEPLRYATRSFSGGSEK
;
A
#
# COMPACT_ATOMS: atom_id res chain seq x y z
N ALA A 1 -25.50 2.49 -11.26
CA ALA A 1 -24.03 2.39 -11.29
C ALA A 1 -23.55 2.29 -12.73
N ASN A 2 -22.41 2.89 -13.08
CA ASN A 2 -21.97 3.08 -14.48
C ASN A 2 -21.26 1.87 -15.12
N ASN A 3 -21.36 0.67 -14.52
CA ASN A 3 -20.74 -0.58 -15.01
C ASN A 3 -19.22 -0.51 -15.31
N THR A 4 -18.48 0.34 -14.60
CA THR A 4 -17.05 0.57 -14.84
C THR A 4 -16.13 -0.45 -14.18
N ALA A 5 -16.65 -1.31 -13.29
CA ALA A 5 -15.83 -2.27 -12.55
C ALA A 5 -15.03 -3.23 -13.45
N ARG A 6 -15.56 -3.59 -14.62
CA ARG A 6 -14.88 -4.46 -15.60
C ARG A 6 -13.64 -3.82 -16.24
N ALA A 7 -13.44 -2.52 -16.07
CA ALA A 7 -12.25 -1.84 -16.58
C ALA A 7 -10.94 -2.44 -16.02
N VAL A 8 -10.97 -3.00 -14.80
CA VAL A 8 -9.81 -3.69 -14.19
C VAL A 8 -9.29 -4.85 -15.05
N ASP A 9 -10.16 -5.46 -15.86
CA ASP A 9 -9.82 -6.56 -16.76
C ASP A 9 -9.31 -6.08 -18.13
N MET A 10 -9.55 -4.80 -18.47
CA MET A 10 -9.31 -4.24 -19.80
C MET A 10 -8.07 -3.34 -19.88
N ILE A 11 -7.68 -2.71 -18.77
CA ILE A 11 -6.52 -1.81 -18.75
C ILE A 11 -5.20 -2.58 -18.78
N SER A 12 -4.14 -1.94 -19.29
CA SER A 12 -2.79 -2.53 -19.35
C SER A 12 -2.28 -2.95 -17.98
N LYS A 13 -1.66 -4.14 -17.91
CA LYS A 13 -1.06 -4.69 -16.68
C LYS A 13 0.31 -4.09 -16.34
N ASP A 14 0.82 -3.23 -17.21
CA ASP A 14 2.00 -2.41 -16.93
C ASP A 14 1.69 -1.28 -15.94
N ILE A 15 0.42 -0.98 -15.68
CA ILE A 15 0.02 -0.01 -14.66
C ILE A 15 0.42 -0.52 -13.27
N ILE A 16 1.01 0.36 -12.45
CA ILE A 16 1.20 0.15 -11.02
C ILE A 16 0.00 0.72 -10.29
N ILE A 17 -0.66 -0.10 -9.47
CA ILE A 17 -1.79 0.30 -8.65
C ILE A 17 -1.29 0.79 -7.30
N CYS A 18 -1.44 2.08 -7.03
CA CYS A 18 -1.27 2.65 -5.70
C CYS A 18 -2.58 2.46 -4.91
N ASP A 19 -2.73 1.31 -4.27
CA ASP A 19 -3.96 0.92 -3.56
C ASP A 19 -4.06 1.66 -2.22
N TRP A 20 -4.84 2.74 -2.20
CA TRP A 20 -4.78 3.74 -1.15
C TRP A 20 -5.98 3.64 -0.18
N HIS A 21 -5.70 3.61 1.14
CA HIS A 21 -6.73 3.54 2.20
C HIS A 21 -6.45 4.53 3.35
N TYR A 22 -7.46 5.30 3.78
CA TYR A 22 -7.34 6.28 4.89
C TYR A 22 -7.41 5.61 6.27
N GLU A 23 -8.25 4.59 6.39
CA GLU A 23 -8.79 4.13 7.66
C GLU A 23 -8.45 2.67 7.92
N LEU A 24 -8.46 2.29 9.20
CA LEU A 24 -8.28 0.91 9.63
C LEU A 24 -9.39 0.04 9.05
N ARG A 25 -9.02 -1.14 8.54
CA ARG A 25 -9.95 -2.12 7.99
C ARG A 25 -9.71 -3.49 8.60
N GLN A 26 -10.78 -4.30 8.58
CA GLN A 26 -10.69 -5.72 8.94
C GLN A 26 -9.83 -6.49 7.94
N ALA A 27 -9.93 -6.15 6.66
CA ALA A 27 -9.11 -6.67 5.57
C ALA A 27 -8.94 -5.60 4.47
N TYR A 28 -7.94 -5.79 3.62
CA TYR A 28 -7.65 -4.94 2.47
C TYR A 28 -7.73 -5.77 1.18
N GLU A 29 -8.94 -6.25 0.87
CA GLU A 29 -9.20 -7.25 -0.18
C GLU A 29 -8.84 -6.78 -1.60
N SER A 30 -8.72 -5.47 -1.80
CA SER A 30 -8.22 -4.88 -3.04
C SER A 30 -6.79 -5.33 -3.36
N VAL A 31 -5.93 -5.53 -2.34
CA VAL A 31 -4.54 -5.96 -2.54
C VAL A 31 -4.44 -7.32 -3.24
N PRO A 32 -4.96 -8.43 -2.68
CA PRO A 32 -4.92 -9.72 -3.37
C PRO A 32 -5.67 -9.66 -4.71
N MET A 33 -6.78 -8.95 -4.79
CA MET A 33 -7.54 -8.82 -6.04
C MET A 33 -6.69 -8.19 -7.16
N PHE A 34 -5.98 -7.09 -6.90
CA PHE A 34 -5.13 -6.47 -7.92
C PHE A 34 -3.92 -7.35 -8.29
N LEU A 35 -3.32 -8.03 -7.32
CA LEU A 35 -2.25 -9.00 -7.57
C LEU A 35 -2.72 -10.16 -8.46
N GLU A 36 -3.88 -10.74 -8.15
CA GLU A 36 -4.52 -11.81 -8.93
C GLU A 36 -4.89 -11.36 -10.35
N LYS A 37 -5.28 -10.09 -10.50
CA LYS A 37 -5.55 -9.46 -11.81
C LYS A 37 -4.28 -9.12 -12.60
N GLY A 38 -3.10 -9.43 -12.08
CA GLY A 38 -1.80 -9.32 -12.75
C GLY A 38 -1.13 -7.96 -12.64
N PHE A 39 -1.64 -7.05 -11.79
CA PHE A 39 -1.03 -5.73 -11.61
C PHE A 39 0.12 -5.77 -10.61
N ARG A 40 1.04 -4.83 -10.78
CA ARG A 40 1.99 -4.44 -9.73
C ARG A 40 1.28 -3.52 -8.74
N VAL A 41 1.54 -3.71 -7.45
CA VAL A 41 0.79 -3.04 -6.38
C VAL A 41 1.74 -2.36 -5.41
N TRP A 42 1.42 -1.11 -5.09
CA TRP A 42 1.91 -0.38 -3.93
C TRP A 42 0.74 -0.07 -3.00
N PRO A 43 0.55 -0.85 -1.93
CA PRO A 43 -0.29 -0.46 -0.81
C PRO A 43 0.12 0.94 -0.32
N ALA A 44 -0.86 1.81 -0.15
CA ALA A 44 -0.64 3.20 0.21
C ALA A 44 -1.42 3.61 1.46
N SER A 45 -0.71 3.77 2.57
CA SER A 45 -1.31 4.24 3.84
C SER A 45 -1.22 5.75 3.99
N TRP A 46 -2.01 6.28 4.92
CA TRP A 46 -1.95 7.67 5.35
C TRP A 46 -1.45 7.82 6.81
N ARG A 47 -2.17 8.58 7.63
CA ARG A 47 -1.66 9.20 8.86
C ARG A 47 -1.98 8.46 10.15
N LYS A 48 -2.95 7.56 10.16
CA LYS A 48 -3.35 6.86 11.38
C LYS A 48 -2.39 5.70 11.62
N PRO A 49 -1.63 5.68 12.74
CA PRO A 49 -0.64 4.65 13.06
C PRO A 49 -1.17 3.21 12.93
N ASP A 50 -2.32 2.96 13.54
CA ASP A 50 -2.99 1.65 13.57
C ASP A 50 -3.41 1.19 12.18
N ALA A 51 -4.00 2.08 11.38
CA ALA A 51 -4.39 1.80 10.01
C ALA A 51 -3.18 1.51 9.11
N ALA A 52 -2.15 2.35 9.19
CA ALA A 52 -0.94 2.21 8.39
C ALA A 52 -0.21 0.90 8.73
N LYS A 53 -0.04 0.61 10.02
CA LYS A 53 0.55 -0.65 10.49
C LYS A 53 -0.24 -1.85 10.01
N ALA A 54 -1.56 -1.87 10.24
CA ALA A 54 -2.40 -2.97 9.81
C ALA A 54 -2.34 -3.21 8.30
N PHE A 55 -2.20 -2.13 7.50
CA PHE A 55 -2.11 -2.26 6.05
C PHE A 55 -0.75 -2.79 5.58
N VAL A 56 0.35 -2.29 6.14
CA VAL A 56 1.71 -2.84 5.91
C VAL A 56 1.77 -4.31 6.30
N ASP A 57 1.24 -4.67 7.47
CA ASP A 57 1.22 -6.05 7.96
C ASP A 57 0.28 -6.93 7.14
N TYR A 58 -0.76 -6.38 6.52
CA TYR A 58 -1.63 -7.11 5.60
C TYR A 58 -0.92 -7.40 4.28
N SER A 59 -0.32 -6.39 3.66
CA SER A 59 0.34 -6.54 2.37
C SER A 59 1.53 -7.48 2.40
N LYS A 60 2.30 -7.49 3.50
CA LYS A 60 3.45 -8.37 3.69
C LYS A 60 3.11 -9.87 3.78
N ARG A 61 1.84 -10.24 3.91
CA ARG A 61 1.41 -11.66 3.90
C ARG A 61 1.48 -12.27 2.51
N TYR A 62 1.55 -11.44 1.47
CA TYR A 62 1.55 -11.88 0.07
C TYR A 62 2.99 -11.94 -0.45
N ASP A 63 3.55 -13.14 -0.53
CA ASP A 63 4.81 -13.40 -1.23
C ASP A 63 4.55 -13.42 -2.74
N ASN A 64 4.66 -12.26 -3.37
CA ASN A 64 4.37 -12.06 -4.78
C ASN A 64 5.30 -11.00 -5.37
N ASP A 65 6.00 -11.32 -6.47
CA ASP A 65 6.95 -10.41 -7.12
C ASP A 65 6.32 -9.09 -7.61
N ARG A 66 4.98 -9.04 -7.73
CA ARG A 66 4.23 -7.84 -8.09
C ARG A 66 3.88 -6.95 -6.89
N MET A 67 4.13 -7.38 -5.66
CA MET A 67 4.04 -6.56 -4.46
C MET A 67 5.32 -5.73 -4.32
N LEU A 68 5.28 -4.46 -4.73
CA LEU A 68 6.49 -3.65 -4.92
C LEU A 68 7.01 -2.97 -3.64
N GLY A 69 6.31 -3.09 -2.51
CA GLY A 69 6.67 -2.43 -1.25
C GLY A 69 5.48 -1.69 -0.64
N HIS A 70 5.71 -0.48 -0.13
CA HIS A 70 4.66 0.35 0.49
C HIS A 70 4.88 1.83 0.18
N LEU A 71 3.84 2.52 -0.28
CA LEU A 71 3.86 3.95 -0.62
C LEU A 71 3.28 4.77 0.53
N ASN A 72 4.11 5.54 1.22
CA ASN A 72 3.62 6.42 2.29
C ASN A 72 3.04 7.71 1.71
N THR A 73 1.80 8.03 2.08
CA THR A 73 1.15 9.31 1.74
C THR A 73 0.99 10.16 3.00
N THR A 74 1.23 11.46 2.91
CA THR A 74 1.08 12.37 4.05
C THR A 74 -0.05 13.38 3.86
N TRP A 75 -0.37 13.75 2.62
CA TRP A 75 -1.39 14.77 2.30
C TRP A 75 -1.23 16.07 3.10
N GLY A 76 0.00 16.42 3.48
CA GLY A 76 0.28 17.58 4.35
C GLY A 76 -0.04 17.41 5.84
N ALA A 77 -0.35 16.19 6.30
CA ALA A 77 -0.63 15.91 7.72
C ALA A 77 0.60 16.06 8.64
N VAL A 78 1.78 16.26 8.08
CA VAL A 78 3.05 16.46 8.79
C VAL A 78 3.94 17.38 7.96
N ALA A 79 4.70 18.25 8.62
CA ALA A 79 5.65 19.13 7.95
C ALA A 79 6.85 18.32 7.40
N ILE A 80 7.49 18.81 6.34
CA ILE A 80 8.60 18.08 5.66
C ILE A 80 9.75 17.77 6.63
N ASN A 81 10.10 18.71 7.51
CA ASN A 81 11.15 18.53 8.52
C ASN A 81 10.77 17.57 9.65
N GLU A 82 9.49 17.25 9.80
CA GLU A 82 8.96 16.32 10.81
C GLU A 82 8.65 14.93 10.24
N LEU A 83 8.84 14.70 8.94
CA LEU A 83 8.68 13.38 8.30
C LEU A 83 9.44 12.25 9.02
N PRO A 84 10.72 12.43 9.47
CA PRO A 84 11.44 11.37 10.16
C PRO A 84 10.82 10.95 11.50
N SER A 85 10.01 11.82 12.11
CA SER A 85 9.27 11.54 13.35
C SER A 85 7.84 11.04 13.11
N PHE A 86 7.34 11.10 11.88
CA PHE A 86 5.96 10.72 11.57
C PHE A 86 5.77 9.21 11.72
N GLU A 87 5.03 8.80 12.74
CA GLU A 87 4.94 7.39 13.16
C GLU A 87 4.57 6.43 12.02
N PRO A 88 3.53 6.70 11.18
CA PRO A 88 3.15 5.79 10.10
C PRO A 88 4.30 5.52 9.13
N LEU A 89 5.07 6.56 8.81
CA LEU A 89 6.22 6.49 7.92
C LEU A 89 7.38 5.73 8.58
N ARG A 90 7.68 6.01 9.86
CA ARG A 90 8.70 5.27 10.62
C ARG A 90 8.40 3.79 10.67
N TYR A 91 7.15 3.43 10.93
CA TYR A 91 6.73 2.04 10.97
C TYR A 91 6.91 1.37 9.60
N ALA A 92 6.34 1.96 8.54
CA ALA A 92 6.47 1.43 7.19
C ALA A 92 7.93 1.24 6.79
N THR A 93 8.79 2.26 6.93
CA THR A 93 10.22 2.14 6.57
C THR A 93 10.93 1.03 7.35
N ARG A 94 10.68 0.92 8.67
CA ARG A 94 11.29 -0.13 9.51
C ARG A 94 10.87 -1.54 9.11
N SER A 95 9.63 -1.69 8.64
CA SER A 95 9.10 -2.97 8.20
C SER A 95 9.78 -3.53 6.94
N PHE A 96 10.55 -2.71 6.22
CA PHE A 96 11.30 -3.12 5.01
C PHE A 96 12.83 -3.02 5.15
N SER A 97 13.37 -2.41 6.21
CA SER A 97 14.81 -2.21 6.39
C SER A 97 15.63 -3.47 6.75
N GLY A 98 15.00 -4.64 6.86
CA GLY A 98 15.67 -5.92 7.18
C GLY A 98 15.97 -6.82 5.97
N GLY A 99 15.77 -6.33 4.74
CA GLY A 99 15.83 -7.13 3.50
C GLY A 99 17.11 -6.99 2.66
N SER A 100 18.17 -6.36 3.17
CA SER A 100 19.44 -6.27 2.45
C SER A 100 20.28 -7.54 2.63
N GLU A 101 19.81 -8.65 2.04
CA GLU A 101 20.62 -9.79 1.63
C GLU A 101 19.78 -10.66 0.69
N LYS A 102 19.89 -10.40 -0.62
CA LYS A 102 19.81 -11.38 -1.69
C LYS A 102 20.94 -11.07 -2.66
#